data_AF-A0A085ZED3-F1
#
_entry.id   AF-A0A085ZED3-F1
#
_cell.length_a   1.000
_cell.length_b   1.000
_cell.length_c   1.000
_cell.angle_alpha   90.00
_cell.angle_beta   90.00
_cell.angle_gamma   90.00
#
_symmetry.space_group_name_H-M   'P 1'
#
loop_
_entity.id
_entity.type
_entity.pdbx_description
1 polymer ?
#
loop_
_entity_poly.entity_id
_entity_poly.type
_entity_poly.pdbx_seq_one_letter_code
_entity_poly.pdbx_strand_id
1 'polypeptide(L)'
;MRNSPLKLKNIDYILSAFVLSFFLSCNGENSQTKKNQSIIPEVREMKAHQAKVFLTYIDSIVKLPDTKFNDAGIRFLNKRFLSELPLGIHDSIKEGNRKDIFIQYYQNNETYLEVGSGIIFLIPETITDSLVVADFTDYFGHIKTEKPLIGITAQPLPVHIRVSSHREIKLTFKNNENRDQAGVTTVEVLNLNKERNE
;
A
#
# COMPACT_ATOMS: atom_id res chain seq x y z
N MET A 1 62.06 33.08 -43.53
CA MET A 1 61.19 34.11 -42.92
C MET A 1 59.73 33.71 -43.15
N ARG A 2 58.94 33.69 -42.07
CA ARG A 2 57.45 33.59 -42.01
C ARG A 2 56.82 32.30 -42.56
N ASN A 3 55.75 31.73 -42.02
CA ASN A 3 54.97 31.83 -40.77
C ASN A 3 53.98 30.65 -40.86
N SER A 4 53.70 29.93 -39.77
CA SER A 4 52.53 29.06 -39.65
C SER A 4 51.23 29.90 -39.61
N PRO A 5 50.00 29.34 -39.82
CA PRO A 5 49.33 28.61 -38.73
C PRO A 5 48.36 27.46 -39.12
N LEU A 6 48.32 26.45 -38.24
CA LEU A 6 47.17 25.69 -37.69
C LEU A 6 45.80 25.65 -38.41
N LYS A 7 45.27 24.43 -38.57
CA LYS A 7 44.01 23.91 -37.97
C LYS A 7 43.96 22.37 -38.13
N LEU A 8 44.19 21.60 -37.06
CA LEU A 8 43.21 20.99 -36.14
C LEU A 8 42.20 20.03 -36.80
N LYS A 9 42.45 18.72 -36.67
CA LYS A 9 41.58 17.81 -35.91
C LYS A 9 42.31 16.50 -35.55
N ASN A 10 42.29 16.22 -34.25
CA ASN A 10 42.96 15.17 -33.47
C ASN A 10 42.52 13.75 -33.92
N ILE A 11 43.36 12.69 -33.93
CA ILE A 11 44.11 12.02 -32.83
C ILE A 11 43.11 11.57 -31.74
N ASP A 12 42.88 10.28 -31.46
CA ASP A 12 43.74 9.30 -30.76
C ASP A 12 43.38 7.86 -31.23
N TYR A 13 44.32 7.01 -31.69
CA TYR A 13 45.30 6.15 -30.96
C TYR A 13 44.64 5.26 -29.88
N ILE A 14 44.46 3.94 -30.09
CA ILE A 14 45.43 2.81 -30.14
C ILE A 14 45.89 2.34 -28.74
N LEU A 15 46.01 1.00 -28.64
CA LEU A 15 46.79 0.16 -27.68
C LEU A 15 45.99 -0.38 -26.47
N SER A 16 45.67 -1.68 -26.42
CA SER A 16 46.52 -2.82 -25.95
C SER A 16 46.49 -2.92 -24.40
N ALA A 17 46.53 -4.04 -23.70
CA ALA A 17 47.06 -5.38 -23.94
C ALA A 17 46.66 -6.26 -22.73
N PHE A 18 46.87 -7.59 -22.85
CA PHE A 18 47.27 -8.50 -21.75
C PHE A 18 46.18 -8.82 -20.68
N VAL A 19 46.01 -10.03 -20.13
CA VAL A 19 46.78 -11.27 -20.15
C VAL A 19 45.92 -12.41 -19.59
N LEU A 20 45.96 -13.55 -20.29
CA LEU A 20 46.13 -14.92 -19.79
C LEU A 20 45.37 -15.41 -18.52
N SER A 21 44.47 -16.36 -18.77
CA SER A 21 44.48 -17.75 -18.25
C SER A 21 44.94 -18.02 -16.80
N PHE A 22 43.98 -18.42 -15.96
CA PHE A 22 44.16 -19.46 -14.94
C PHE A 22 43.13 -20.57 -15.20
N PHE A 23 43.58 -21.61 -15.90
CA PHE A 23 42.93 -22.91 -15.94
C PHE A 23 43.30 -23.69 -14.66
N LEU A 24 42.36 -24.55 -14.24
CA LEU A 24 42.54 -25.75 -13.40
C LEU A 24 42.48 -25.63 -11.86
N SER A 25 41.39 -26.20 -11.36
CA SER A 25 41.39 -27.25 -10.33
C SER A 25 41.58 -26.85 -8.86
N CYS A 26 40.45 -26.66 -8.18
CA CYS A 26 40.27 -27.14 -6.82
C CYS A 26 39.13 -28.17 -6.82
N ASN A 27 39.47 -29.43 -7.13
CA ASN A 27 38.74 -30.56 -6.56
C ASN A 27 39.14 -30.64 -5.08
N GLY A 28 38.36 -29.99 -4.23
CA GLY A 28 38.43 -30.15 -2.78
C GLY A 28 37.27 -31.04 -2.34
N GLU A 29 37.52 -32.34 -2.23
CA GLU A 29 36.66 -33.24 -1.48
C GLU A 29 36.96 -33.04 0.00
N ASN A 30 36.09 -32.31 0.72
CA ASN A 30 35.97 -32.34 2.18
C ASN A 30 34.69 -31.63 2.63
N SER A 31 33.74 -32.44 3.10
CA SER A 31 32.83 -32.23 4.24
C SER A 31 32.23 -30.84 4.57
N GLN A 32 30.92 -30.91 4.82
CA GLN A 32 30.09 -30.08 5.71
C GLN A 32 29.30 -28.88 5.12
N THR A 33 27.98 -29.10 5.16
CA THR A 33 26.92 -28.21 5.67
C THR A 33 26.27 -27.17 4.75
N LYS A 34 24.94 -27.11 4.93
CA LYS A 34 23.95 -26.08 4.53
C LYS A 34 23.39 -26.13 3.11
N LYS A 35 22.39 -26.99 2.91
CA LYS A 35 21.17 -26.57 2.18
C LYS A 35 20.08 -26.29 3.21
N ASN A 36 20.12 -25.08 3.78
CA ASN A 36 18.90 -24.44 4.29
C ASN A 36 18.04 -24.16 3.06
N GLN A 37 17.11 -25.05 2.76
CA GLN A 37 15.97 -24.73 1.90
C GLN A 37 15.14 -23.69 2.63
N SER A 38 15.37 -22.43 2.27
CA SER A 38 14.36 -21.37 2.11
C SER A 38 13.08 -21.50 2.93
N ILE A 39 13.12 -21.20 4.23
CA ILE A 39 11.92 -21.00 5.06
C ILE A 39 11.34 -19.57 4.87
N ILE A 40 12.02 -18.71 4.09
CA ILE A 40 11.79 -17.25 4.06
C ILE A 40 11.03 -16.71 2.80
N PRO A 41 10.93 -17.39 1.63
CA PRO A 41 10.13 -16.86 0.50
C PRO A 41 8.62 -16.92 0.75
N GLU A 42 8.12 -18.05 1.25
CA GLU A 42 6.70 -18.36 1.32
C GLU A 42 5.92 -17.38 2.23
N VAL A 43 6.53 -17.00 3.36
CA VAL A 43 5.90 -16.05 4.31
C VAL A 43 5.79 -14.64 3.71
N ARG A 44 6.77 -14.20 2.91
CA ARG A 44 6.72 -12.87 2.26
C ARG A 44 5.75 -12.86 1.09
N GLU A 45 5.72 -13.91 0.29
CA GLU A 45 4.78 -14.05 -0.83
C GLU A 45 3.33 -14.13 -0.34
N MET A 46 3.07 -14.85 0.75
CA MET A 46 1.74 -14.93 1.35
C MET A 46 1.25 -13.57 1.87
N LYS A 47 2.15 -12.78 2.48
CA LYS A 47 1.86 -11.41 2.94
C LYS A 47 1.58 -10.45 1.77
N ALA A 48 2.41 -10.49 0.73
CA ALA A 48 2.22 -9.67 -0.47
C ALA A 48 0.93 -10.02 -1.23
N HIS A 49 0.58 -11.32 -1.26
CA HIS A 49 -0.68 -11.79 -1.83
C HIS A 49 -1.89 -11.26 -1.05
N GLN A 50 -1.89 -11.38 0.28
CA GLN A 50 -2.97 -10.84 1.12
C GLN A 50 -3.15 -9.33 0.98
N ALA A 51 -2.04 -8.58 0.90
CA ALA A 51 -2.08 -7.14 0.66
C ALA A 51 -2.78 -6.80 -0.67
N LYS A 52 -2.39 -7.48 -1.75
CA LYS A 52 -3.01 -7.30 -3.07
C LYS A 52 -4.50 -7.65 -3.10
N VAL A 53 -4.89 -8.74 -2.45
CA VAL A 53 -6.31 -9.14 -2.34
C VAL A 53 -7.08 -8.07 -1.56
N PHE A 54 -6.52 -7.55 -0.47
CA PHE A 54 -7.14 -6.49 0.32
C PHE A 54 -7.33 -5.20 -0.48
N LEU A 55 -6.30 -4.73 -1.20
CA LEU A 55 -6.42 -3.55 -2.08
C LEU A 55 -7.51 -3.74 -3.15
N THR A 56 -7.58 -4.93 -3.75
CA THR A 56 -8.62 -5.28 -4.74
C THR A 56 -10.02 -5.28 -4.12
N TYR A 57 -10.13 -5.71 -2.87
CA TYR A 57 -11.37 -5.67 -2.13
C TYR A 57 -11.80 -4.22 -1.82
N ILE A 58 -10.87 -3.36 -1.37
CA ILE A 58 -11.13 -1.92 -1.20
C ILE A 58 -11.53 -1.26 -2.53
N ASP A 59 -10.87 -1.58 -3.64
CA ASP A 59 -11.23 -1.09 -4.97
C ASP A 59 -12.65 -1.50 -5.38
N SER A 60 -13.04 -2.74 -5.05
CA SER A 60 -14.40 -3.22 -5.29
C SER A 60 -15.44 -2.46 -4.45
N ILE A 61 -15.10 -2.07 -3.22
CA ILE A 61 -15.94 -1.24 -2.35
C ILE A 61 -16.06 0.18 -2.91
N VAL A 62 -14.95 0.80 -3.31
CA VAL A 62 -14.91 2.15 -3.91
C VAL A 62 -15.77 2.23 -5.17
N LYS A 63 -15.80 1.16 -5.96
CA LYS A 63 -16.59 1.04 -7.19
C LYS A 63 -18.05 0.64 -6.96
N LEU A 64 -18.49 0.43 -5.71
CA LEU A 64 -19.90 0.19 -5.44
C LEU A 64 -20.73 1.40 -5.85
N PRO A 65 -21.84 1.20 -6.59
CA PRO A 65 -22.81 2.27 -6.81
C PRO A 65 -23.33 2.82 -5.49
N ASP A 66 -23.66 4.10 -5.43
CA ASP A 66 -24.15 4.76 -4.21
C ASP A 66 -25.36 4.04 -3.59
N THR A 67 -26.27 3.53 -4.43
CA THR A 67 -27.45 2.74 -4.00
C THR A 67 -27.09 1.43 -3.32
N LYS A 68 -25.87 0.93 -3.51
CA LYS A 68 -25.33 -0.30 -2.91
C LYS A 68 -24.25 -0.02 -1.86
N PHE A 69 -23.93 1.24 -1.59
CA PHE A 69 -22.96 1.61 -0.57
C PHE A 69 -23.63 1.62 0.82
N ASN A 70 -23.93 0.42 1.32
CA ASN A 70 -24.61 0.17 2.58
C ASN A 70 -24.26 -1.22 3.11
N ASP A 71 -24.72 -1.55 4.31
CA ASP A 71 -24.44 -2.83 4.98
C ASP A 71 -24.79 -4.06 4.10
N ALA A 72 -25.91 -4.02 3.38
CA ALA A 72 -26.32 -5.13 2.50
C ALA A 72 -25.38 -5.32 1.31
N GLY A 73 -24.95 -4.23 0.66
CA GLY A 73 -23.99 -4.28 -0.43
C GLY A 73 -22.61 -4.79 0.00
N ILE A 74 -22.17 -4.39 1.20
CA ILE A 74 -20.92 -4.89 1.81
C ILE A 74 -21.04 -6.37 2.10
N ARG A 75 -22.12 -6.83 2.76
CA ARG A 75 -22.36 -8.26 3.02
C ARG A 75 -22.33 -9.09 1.74
N PHE A 76 -22.91 -8.58 0.66
CA PHE A 76 -22.88 -9.24 -0.63
C PHE A 76 -21.44 -9.34 -1.16
N LEU A 77 -20.67 -8.25 -1.12
CA LEU A 77 -19.29 -8.24 -1.59
C LEU A 77 -18.38 -9.13 -0.75
N ASN A 78 -18.53 -9.13 0.58
CA ASN A 78 -17.71 -9.93 1.49
C ASN A 78 -17.72 -11.41 1.10
N LYS A 79 -18.89 -11.95 0.74
CA LYS A 79 -19.04 -13.35 0.32
C LYS A 79 -18.07 -13.76 -0.79
N ARG A 80 -17.71 -12.84 -1.69
CA ARG A 80 -16.76 -13.09 -2.77
C ARG A 80 -15.32 -13.26 -2.28
N PHE A 81 -14.97 -12.64 -1.16
CA PHE A 81 -13.60 -12.57 -0.63
C PHE A 81 -13.39 -13.38 0.66
N LEU A 82 -14.43 -14.00 1.23
CA LEU A 82 -14.37 -14.73 2.50
C LEU A 82 -13.34 -15.88 2.52
N SER A 83 -13.00 -16.46 1.37
CA SER A 83 -11.99 -17.51 1.27
C SER A 83 -10.55 -16.99 1.26
N GLU A 84 -10.35 -15.70 1.00
CA GLU A 84 -9.04 -15.09 0.77
C GLU A 84 -8.66 -14.07 1.85
N LEU A 85 -9.66 -13.45 2.49
CA LEU A 85 -9.47 -12.49 3.57
C LEU A 85 -10.27 -12.91 4.81
N PRO A 86 -9.70 -12.78 6.02
CA PRO A 86 -10.43 -12.97 7.25
C PRO A 86 -11.32 -11.75 7.49
N LEU A 87 -12.57 -11.76 6.99
CA LEU A 87 -13.49 -10.62 7.09
C LEU A 87 -14.53 -10.84 8.19
N GLY A 88 -14.67 -9.88 9.10
CA GLY A 88 -15.69 -9.85 10.14
C GLY A 88 -16.55 -8.60 10.02
N ILE A 89 -17.87 -8.72 10.00
CA ILE A 89 -18.75 -7.54 10.06
C ILE A 89 -19.03 -7.25 11.53
N HIS A 90 -18.90 -5.98 11.92
CA HIS A 90 -19.20 -5.54 13.28
C HIS A 90 -20.64 -5.92 13.65
N ASP A 91 -20.76 -6.67 14.74
CA ASP A 91 -22.01 -7.06 15.37
C ASP A 91 -21.88 -6.67 16.83
N SER A 92 -22.70 -5.74 17.30
CA SER A 92 -22.62 -5.21 18.66
C SER A 92 -22.88 -6.26 19.75
N ILE A 93 -23.38 -7.43 19.37
CA ILE A 93 -23.75 -8.53 20.26
C ILE A 93 -22.67 -9.62 20.30
N LYS A 94 -21.71 -9.61 19.37
CA LYS A 94 -20.68 -10.66 19.27
C LYS A 94 -19.29 -10.08 19.47
N GLU A 95 -18.52 -10.71 20.36
CA GLU A 95 -17.11 -10.41 20.47
C GLU A 95 -16.42 -10.86 19.17
N GLY A 96 -15.82 -9.89 18.49
CA GLY A 96 -15.16 -10.11 17.22
C GLY A 96 -13.91 -10.97 17.35
N ASN A 97 -13.61 -11.79 16.34
CA ASN A 97 -12.33 -12.49 16.26
C ASN A 97 -11.20 -11.49 15.98
N ARG A 98 -10.23 -11.38 16.89
CA ARG A 98 -9.10 -10.44 16.80
C ARG A 98 -8.21 -10.63 15.56
N LYS A 99 -8.40 -11.70 14.80
CA LYS A 99 -7.69 -11.99 13.53
C LYS A 99 -8.43 -11.49 12.30
N ASP A 100 -9.68 -11.07 12.44
CA ASP A 100 -10.51 -10.61 11.33
C ASP A 100 -10.29 -9.11 11.09
N ILE A 101 -10.40 -8.73 9.82
CA ILE A 101 -10.60 -7.35 9.39
C ILE A 101 -12.04 -6.99 9.75
N PHE A 102 -12.22 -6.08 10.70
CA PHE A 102 -13.54 -5.66 11.12
C PHE A 102 -14.10 -4.59 10.19
N ILE A 103 -15.33 -4.80 9.75
CA ILE A 103 -16.00 -3.95 8.78
C ILE A 103 -17.25 -3.35 9.43
N GLN A 104 -17.37 -2.03 9.38
CA GLN A 104 -18.53 -1.32 9.90
C GLN A 104 -19.01 -0.27 8.89
N TYR A 105 -20.27 -0.35 8.50
CA TYR A 105 -20.94 0.72 7.78
C TYR A 105 -21.52 1.73 8.77
N TYR A 106 -21.45 3.02 8.41
CA TYR A 106 -22.15 4.08 9.12
C TYR A 106 -22.73 5.09 8.13
N GLN A 107 -23.78 5.77 8.56
CA GLN A 107 -24.43 6.83 7.82
C GLN A 107 -24.55 8.06 8.71
N ASN A 108 -24.13 9.20 8.17
CA ASN A 108 -24.30 10.49 8.81
C ASN A 108 -25.63 11.07 8.33
N ASN A 109 -26.57 11.27 9.27
CA ASN A 109 -27.88 11.82 8.95
C ASN A 109 -27.88 13.36 8.85
N GLU A 110 -26.74 13.98 9.15
CA GLU A 110 -26.55 15.42 9.15
C GLU A 110 -26.06 15.89 7.77
N THR A 111 -26.93 16.58 7.03
CA THR A 111 -26.67 16.99 5.64
C THR A 111 -25.62 18.09 5.48
N TYR A 112 -25.18 18.73 6.57
CA TYR A 112 -24.14 19.75 6.56
C TYR A 112 -22.73 19.16 6.71
N LEU A 113 -22.62 17.89 7.09
CA LEU A 113 -21.34 17.20 7.13
C LEU A 113 -20.89 16.86 5.71
N GLU A 114 -19.60 16.99 5.43
CA GLU A 114 -19.02 16.66 4.13
C GLU A 114 -19.16 15.15 3.82
N VAL A 115 -19.02 14.31 4.84
CA VAL A 115 -19.18 12.85 4.71
C VAL A 115 -20.64 12.47 4.98
N GLY A 116 -21.32 11.91 3.99
CA GLY A 116 -22.70 11.42 4.13
C GLY A 116 -22.80 9.97 4.65
N SER A 117 -21.84 9.12 4.29
CA SER A 117 -21.73 7.75 4.81
C SER A 117 -20.31 7.22 4.67
N GLY A 118 -19.98 6.14 5.36
CA GLY A 118 -18.66 5.54 5.27
C GLY A 118 -18.64 4.06 5.64
N ILE A 119 -17.54 3.41 5.27
CA ILE A 119 -17.23 2.05 5.65
C ILE A 119 -15.85 2.04 6.29
N ILE A 120 -15.78 1.60 7.54
CA ILE A 120 -14.56 1.51 8.32
C ILE A 120 -14.07 0.07 8.27
N PHE A 121 -12.80 -0.10 7.94
CA PHE A 121 -12.05 -1.35 8.00
C PHE A 121 -10.98 -1.23 9.09
N LEU A 122 -11.15 -1.94 10.19
CA LEU A 122 -10.11 -2.08 11.22
C LEU A 122 -9.24 -3.27 10.88
N ILE A 123 -7.96 -3.01 10.67
CA ILE A 123 -6.98 -4.00 10.22
C ILE A 123 -6.32 -4.63 11.45
N PRO A 124 -6.35 -5.97 11.60
CA PRO A 124 -5.70 -6.63 12.72
C PRO A 124 -4.17 -6.55 12.58
N GLU A 125 -3.48 -6.45 13.71
CA GLU A 125 -2.02 -6.31 13.76
C GLU A 125 -1.27 -7.37 12.96
N THR A 126 -1.85 -8.57 12.85
CA THR A 126 -1.28 -9.71 12.11
C THR A 126 -1.06 -9.42 10.62
N ILE A 127 -1.81 -8.50 10.02
CA ILE A 127 -1.66 -8.12 8.62
C ILE A 127 -1.25 -6.65 8.42
N THR A 128 -1.33 -5.80 9.45
CA THR A 128 -0.95 -4.37 9.40
C THR A 128 0.44 -4.16 8.83
N ASP A 129 1.43 -4.96 9.23
CA ASP A 129 2.81 -4.79 8.76
C ASP A 129 3.02 -5.24 7.30
N SER A 130 1.97 -5.75 6.65
CA SER A 130 1.96 -6.14 5.23
C SER A 130 1.19 -5.14 4.35
N LEU A 131 0.58 -4.12 4.96
CA LEU A 131 -0.21 -3.08 4.29
C LEU A 131 0.41 -1.73 4.62
N VAL A 132 1.21 -1.17 3.72
CA VAL A 132 1.86 0.12 3.95
C VAL A 132 1.17 1.23 3.17
N VAL A 133 1.34 2.48 3.60
CA VAL A 133 0.75 3.65 2.93
C VAL A 133 1.08 3.66 1.42
N ALA A 134 2.32 3.33 1.03
CA ALA A 134 2.73 3.27 -0.38
C ALA A 134 1.85 2.33 -1.23
N ASP A 135 1.43 1.18 -0.68
CA ASP A 135 0.60 0.21 -1.41
C ASP A 135 -0.73 0.84 -1.86
N PHE A 136 -1.32 1.69 -1.02
CA PHE A 136 -2.57 2.37 -1.33
C PHE A 136 -2.37 3.52 -2.30
N THR A 137 -1.28 4.29 -2.17
CA THR A 137 -1.02 5.41 -3.06
C THR A 137 -0.66 4.96 -4.46
N ASP A 138 0.07 3.85 -4.57
CA ASP A 138 0.46 3.26 -5.85
C ASP A 138 -0.76 2.65 -6.54
N TYR A 139 -1.71 2.09 -5.78
CA TYR A 139 -2.93 1.48 -6.33
C TYR A 139 -4.00 2.52 -6.70
N PHE A 140 -4.28 3.49 -5.82
CA PHE A 140 -5.43 4.40 -5.94
C PHE A 140 -5.09 5.81 -6.41
N GLY A 141 -3.80 6.16 -6.51
CA GLY A 141 -3.34 7.48 -6.93
C GLY A 141 -3.05 8.46 -5.80
N HIS A 142 -2.79 9.71 -6.16
CA HIS A 142 -2.10 10.69 -5.30
C HIS A 142 -2.86 11.11 -4.04
N ILE A 143 -2.09 11.28 -2.96
CA ILE A 143 -2.53 11.72 -1.63
C ILE A 143 -2.81 13.23 -1.60
N LYS A 144 -3.95 13.65 -1.05
CA LYS A 144 -4.07 14.96 -0.40
C LYS A 144 -3.51 14.83 1.02
N THR A 145 -2.36 15.48 1.26
CA THR A 145 -1.75 15.49 2.59
C THR A 145 -2.28 16.70 3.34
N GLU A 146 -2.88 16.50 4.51
CA GLU A 146 -3.17 17.60 5.43
C GLU A 146 -1.88 18.06 6.12
N LYS A 147 -1.71 19.37 6.30
CA LYS A 147 -0.62 19.92 7.10
C LYS A 147 -1.02 19.91 8.57
N PRO A 148 -0.15 19.46 9.49
CA PRO A 148 -0.45 19.51 10.91
C PRO A 148 -0.67 20.96 11.33
N LEU A 149 -1.88 21.25 11.80
CA LEU A 149 -2.22 22.50 12.44
C LEU A 149 -1.50 22.52 13.79
N ILE A 150 -0.32 23.14 13.81
CA ILE A 150 0.42 23.69 14.95
C ILE A 150 0.21 22.95 16.29
N GLY A 151 1.23 22.20 16.71
CA GLY A 151 1.45 21.87 18.13
C GLY A 151 1.40 20.40 18.49
N ILE A 152 2.56 19.76 18.48
CA ILE A 152 2.98 18.68 19.41
C ILE A 152 1.90 17.64 19.79
N THR A 153 1.30 16.97 18.80
CA THR A 153 0.74 15.65 19.05
C THR A 153 1.48 14.63 18.19
N ALA A 154 2.04 13.61 18.83
CA ALA A 154 2.87 12.58 18.22
C ALA A 154 2.07 11.57 17.36
N GLN A 155 0.83 11.91 17.01
CA GLN A 155 -0.02 11.07 16.18
C GLN A 155 0.18 11.45 14.72
N PRO A 156 0.53 10.49 13.85
CA PRO A 156 0.60 10.75 12.43
C PRO A 156 -0.78 11.17 11.91
N LEU A 157 -0.80 12.18 11.06
CA LEU A 157 -2.04 12.60 10.40
C LEU A 157 -2.53 11.52 9.44
N PRO A 158 -3.85 11.35 9.31
CA PRO A 158 -4.40 10.45 8.31
C PRO A 158 -3.99 10.86 6.89
N VAL A 159 -3.94 9.88 6.00
CA VAL A 159 -3.68 10.07 4.56
C VAL A 159 -5.00 9.99 3.81
N HIS A 160 -5.31 11.01 3.01
CA HIS A 160 -6.56 11.10 2.26
C HIS A 160 -6.28 10.92 0.75
N ILE A 161 -6.98 9.99 0.11
CA ILE A 161 -6.84 9.66 -1.30
C ILE A 161 -8.21 9.84 -1.97
N ARG A 162 -8.34 10.86 -2.82
CA ARG A 162 -9.59 11.14 -3.53
C ARG A 162 -9.67 10.26 -4.78
N VAL A 163 -10.59 9.31 -4.77
CA VAL A 163 -10.77 8.33 -5.85
C VAL A 163 -11.87 8.72 -6.84
N SER A 164 -12.80 9.61 -6.44
CA SER A 164 -13.74 10.26 -7.35
C SER A 164 -14.22 11.62 -6.80
N SER A 165 -15.16 12.27 -7.50
CA SER A 165 -15.78 13.50 -7.00
C SER A 165 -16.56 13.32 -5.69
N HIS A 166 -17.05 12.11 -5.40
CA HIS A 166 -17.92 11.77 -4.27
C HIS A 166 -17.35 10.64 -3.41
N ARG A 167 -16.11 10.20 -3.67
CA ARG A 167 -15.47 9.08 -2.97
C ARG A 167 -14.07 9.42 -2.55
N GLU A 168 -13.75 9.06 -1.32
CA GLU A 168 -12.44 9.26 -0.73
C GLU A 168 -12.05 8.04 0.12
N ILE A 169 -10.76 7.72 0.13
CA ILE A 169 -10.16 6.75 1.05
C ILE A 169 -9.37 7.52 2.08
N LYS A 170 -9.62 7.27 3.36
CA LYS A 170 -8.84 7.81 4.48
C LYS A 170 -8.09 6.69 5.18
N LEU A 171 -6.78 6.83 5.31
CA LEU A 171 -5.89 5.86 5.94
C LEU A 171 -5.42 6.38 7.28
N THR A 172 -5.51 5.54 8.31
CA THR A 172 -4.82 5.74 9.60
C THR A 172 -3.72 4.69 9.71
N PHE A 173 -2.56 5.06 10.23
CA PHE A 173 -1.37 4.22 10.23
C PHE A 173 -0.54 4.37 11.51
N LYS A 174 0.27 3.35 11.81
CA LYS A 174 1.24 3.38 12.90
C LYS A 174 2.27 4.47 12.63
N ASN A 175 2.69 5.19 13.66
CA ASN A 175 3.77 6.16 13.51
C ASN A 175 5.05 5.46 13.02
N ASN A 176 5.69 6.02 11.99
CA ASN A 176 6.91 5.51 11.36
C ASN A 176 7.74 6.71 10.89
N GLU A 177 9.06 6.61 10.98
CA GLU A 177 9.99 7.63 10.46
C GLU A 177 9.75 7.91 8.97
N ASN A 178 9.43 6.86 8.21
CA ASN A 178 9.01 6.96 6.82
C ASN A 178 7.50 6.69 6.69
N ARG A 179 6.74 7.75 6.37
CA ARG A 179 5.29 7.68 6.18
C ARG A 179 4.88 6.63 5.15
N ASP A 180 5.59 6.52 4.04
CA ASP A 180 5.21 5.63 2.94
C ASP A 180 5.38 4.16 3.32
N GLN A 181 6.23 3.86 4.32
CA GLN A 181 6.44 2.54 4.90
C GLN A 181 5.61 2.29 6.17
N ALA A 182 4.76 3.24 6.56
CA ALA A 182 3.94 3.10 7.75
C ALA A 182 2.83 2.05 7.54
N GLY A 183 2.72 1.11 8.48
CA GLY A 183 1.68 0.08 8.46
C GLY A 183 0.29 0.68 8.74
N VAL A 184 -0.66 0.39 7.87
CA VAL A 184 -2.04 0.91 7.92
C VAL A 184 -2.86 0.11 8.93
N THR A 185 -3.47 0.82 9.88
CA THR A 185 -4.31 0.26 10.94
C THR A 185 -5.80 0.38 10.65
N THR A 186 -6.18 1.43 9.92
CA THR A 186 -7.57 1.70 9.56
C THR A 186 -7.64 2.19 8.13
N VAL A 187 -8.59 1.66 7.38
CA VAL A 187 -9.01 2.19 6.07
C VAL A 187 -10.46 2.61 6.19
N GLU A 188 -10.77 3.84 5.82
CA GLU A 188 -12.15 4.31 5.69
C GLU A 188 -12.44 4.61 4.22
N VAL A 189 -13.50 4.03 3.67
CA VAL A 189 -14.03 4.46 2.36
C VAL A 189 -15.21 5.37 2.64
N LEU A 190 -15.10 6.62 2.21
CA LEU A 190 -16.04 7.69 2.50
C LEU A 190 -16.90 7.98 1.27
N ASN A 191 -18.20 8.15 1.47
CA ASN A 191 -19.12 8.72 0.51
C ASN A 191 -19.36 10.19 0.88
N LEU A 192 -18.89 11.08 0.03
CA LEU A 192 -19.00 12.52 0.26
C LEU A 192 -20.36 13.01 -0.23
N ASN A 193 -20.99 13.88 0.54
CA ASN A 193 -22.13 14.64 0.08
C ASN A 193 -21.66 15.52 -1.09
N LYS A 194 -22.46 15.60 -2.16
CA LYS A 194 -22.16 16.53 -3.27
C LYS A 194 -21.98 17.92 -2.69
N GLU A 195 -20.84 18.55 -2.96
CA GLU A 195 -20.65 19.98 -2.72
C GLU A 195 -21.87 20.72 -3.29
N ARG A 196 -22.61 21.44 -2.44
CA ARG A 196 -23.49 22.48 -2.93
C ARG A 196 -22.53 23.51 -3.51
N ASN A 197 -22.48 23.61 -4.83
CA ASN A 197 -21.95 24.81 -5.46
C ASN A 197 -22.80 25.97 -4.94
N GLU A 198 -22.27 26.73 -3.98
CA GLU A 198 -22.73 28.08 -3.68
C GLU A 198 -22.34 29.02 -4.81
#